data_AF-A0A818BEV5-F1
#
_entry.id   AF-A0A818BEV5-F1
#
_cell.length_a   1.000
_cell.length_b   1.000
_cell.length_c   1.000
_cell.angle_alpha   90.00
_cell.angle_beta   90.00
_cell.angle_gamma   90.00
#
_symmetry.space_group_name_H-M   'P 1'
#
loop_
_entity.id
_entity.type
_entity.pdbx_description
1 polymer ?
#
loop_
_entity_poly.entity_id
_entity_poly.type
_entity_poly.pdbx_seq_one_letter_code
_entity_poly.pdbx_strand_id
1 'polypeptide(L)'
;ADGELMPEVRRLQTDWSSALRLMRRRSPNWKPKVLSVSSRTNTGIDKSWAQMLDFETAMINSGEFMTKRSQQLRKWMWNNVKDRILERFLADENIQIAIQTYEQRVIRGLITPFVAADAVLALFAKVKTDKNT
;
A
#
# COMPACT_ATOMS: atom_id res chain seq x y z
N ALA A 1 1.35 -5.00 28.95
CA ALA A 1 -0.09 -5.13 29.25
C ALA A 1 -0.37 -4.50 30.61
N ASP A 2 -1.61 -4.07 30.83
CA ASP A 2 -2.04 -3.44 32.08
C ASP A 2 -2.61 -4.51 33.00
N GLY A 3 -2.28 -4.45 34.30
CA GLY A 3 -2.37 -5.56 35.26
C GLY A 3 -3.61 -6.46 35.19
N GLU A 4 -4.81 -5.89 35.12
CA GLU A 4 -6.07 -6.65 35.15
C GLU A 4 -6.32 -7.50 33.89
N LEU A 5 -5.76 -7.11 32.74
CA LEU A 5 -5.93 -7.81 31.46
C LEU A 5 -4.81 -8.83 31.19
N MET A 6 -3.88 -9.03 32.13
CA MET A 6 -2.73 -9.93 31.93
C MET A 6 -3.12 -11.37 31.56
N PRO A 7 -4.15 -12.00 32.16
CA PRO A 7 -4.57 -13.35 31.78
C PRO A 7 -5.07 -13.41 30.32
N GLU A 8 -5.89 -12.44 29.92
CA GLU A 8 -6.43 -12.36 28.55
C GLU A 8 -5.33 -12.10 27.52
N VAL A 9 -4.39 -11.20 27.84
CA VAL A 9 -3.27 -10.89 26.96
C VAL A 9 -2.36 -12.11 26.76
N ARG A 10 -2.14 -12.93 27.79
CA ARG A 10 -1.38 -14.18 27.64
C ARG A 10 -2.10 -15.19 26.75
N ARG A 11 -3.42 -15.29 26.87
CA ARG A 11 -4.24 -16.14 25.97
C ARG A 11 -4.12 -15.66 24.53
N LEU A 12 -4.35 -14.37 24.28
CA LEU A 12 -4.20 -13.78 22.94
C LEU A 12 -2.79 -13.98 22.40
N GLN A 13 -1.75 -13.76 23.19
CA GLN A 13 -0.37 -13.98 22.76
C GLN A 13 -0.15 -15.43 22.27
N THR A 14 -0.75 -16.40 22.95
CA THR A 14 -0.69 -17.82 22.59
C THR A 14 -1.48 -18.10 21.31
N ASP A 15 -2.69 -17.55 21.19
CA ASP A 15 -3.56 -17.72 20.03
C ASP A 15 -2.90 -17.14 18.76
N TRP A 16 -2.40 -15.91 18.84
CA TRP A 16 -1.67 -15.25 17.74
C TRP A 16 -0.37 -15.96 17.38
N SER A 17 0.40 -16.42 18.38
CA SER A 17 1.62 -17.19 18.13
C SER A 17 1.33 -18.51 17.42
N SER A 18 0.21 -19.16 17.75
CA SER A 18 -0.24 -20.40 17.13
C SER A 18 -0.72 -20.16 15.71
N ALA A 19 -1.53 -19.12 15.48
CA ALA A 19 -1.99 -18.72 14.15
C ALA A 19 -0.81 -18.43 13.20
N LEU A 20 0.18 -17.64 13.65
CA LEU A 20 1.35 -17.31 12.85
C LEU A 20 2.22 -18.52 12.48
N ARG A 21 2.16 -19.61 13.26
CA ARG A 21 2.84 -20.87 12.90
C ARG A 21 2.17 -21.62 11.76
N LEU A 22 0.87 -21.43 11.56
CA LEU A 22 0.10 -22.05 10.47
C LEU A 22 0.25 -21.29 9.15
N MET A 23 0.64 -20.02 9.20
CA MET A 23 0.81 -19.18 8.01
C MET A 23 2.13 -19.47 7.29
N ARG A 24 2.11 -19.36 5.96
CA ARG A 24 3.34 -19.34 5.15
C ARG A 24 4.21 -18.15 5.58
N ARG A 25 5.47 -18.43 5.89
CA ARG A 25 6.44 -17.38 6.28
C ARG A 25 6.67 -16.44 5.11
N ARG A 26 6.62 -15.13 5.39
CA ARG A 26 6.91 -14.06 4.41
C ARG A 26 8.41 -13.90 4.13
N SER A 27 9.26 -14.33 5.05
CA SER A 27 10.71 -14.35 4.92
C SER A 27 11.21 -15.71 5.42
N PRO A 28 12.12 -16.38 4.70
CA PRO A 28 12.78 -17.58 5.21
C PRO A 28 13.70 -17.27 6.40
N ASN A 29 14.21 -16.04 6.48
CA ASN A 29 15.20 -15.60 7.47
C ASN A 29 14.59 -15.01 8.76
N TRP A 30 13.27 -14.89 8.83
CA TRP A 30 12.60 -14.34 10.00
C TRP A 30 11.34 -15.11 10.41
N LYS A 31 11.24 -15.40 11.70
CA LYS A 31 10.03 -15.92 12.32
C LYS A 31 9.38 -14.82 13.17
N PRO A 32 8.14 -14.40 12.84
CA PRO A 32 7.42 -13.42 13.64
C PRO A 32 7.31 -13.86 15.11
N LYS A 33 7.55 -12.93 16.04
CA LYS A 33 7.35 -13.12 17.48
C LYS A 33 6.19 -12.25 17.93
N VAL A 34 5.31 -12.78 18.79
CA VAL A 34 4.22 -12.04 19.42
C VAL A 34 4.66 -11.65 20.82
N LEU A 35 4.68 -10.35 21.10
CA LEU A 35 5.07 -9.77 22.39
C LEU A 35 3.91 -8.97 22.95
N SER A 36 3.77 -8.98 24.27
CA SER A 36 2.84 -8.10 24.99
C SER A 36 3.59 -6.87 25.50
N VAL A 37 3.02 -5.69 25.28
CA VAL A 37 3.58 -4.39 25.69
C VAL A 37 2.56 -3.57 26.46
N SER A 38 2.99 -2.67 27.34
CA SER A 38 2.15 -1.61 27.92
C SER A 38 2.96 -0.34 28.02
N SER A 39 2.46 0.71 27.35
CA SER A 39 2.99 2.06 27.49
C SER A 39 2.72 2.64 28.87
N ARG A 40 1.55 2.33 29.46
CA ARG A 40 1.15 2.83 30.80
C ARG A 40 2.08 2.36 31.91
N THR A 41 2.51 1.11 31.86
CA THR A 41 3.40 0.50 32.87
C THR A 41 4.84 0.37 32.38
N ASN A 42 5.16 0.95 31.22
CA ASN A 42 6.44 0.83 30.53
C ASN A 42 6.96 -0.62 30.39
N THR A 43 6.05 -1.60 30.31
CA THR A 43 6.41 -3.02 30.33
C THR A 43 6.56 -3.54 28.90
N GLY A 44 7.67 -4.22 28.63
CA GLY A 44 7.90 -4.93 27.37
C GLY A 44 8.34 -4.06 26.19
N ILE A 45 8.44 -2.73 26.36
CA ILE A 45 8.88 -1.80 25.32
C ILE A 45 10.33 -2.11 24.91
N ASP A 46 11.25 -2.22 25.86
CA ASP A 46 12.66 -2.53 25.58
C ASP A 46 12.83 -3.87 24.85
N LYS A 47 12.07 -4.89 25.26
CA LYS A 47 12.06 -6.19 24.61
C LYS A 47 11.53 -6.11 23.17
N SER A 48 10.50 -5.29 22.95
CA SER A 48 9.95 -5.06 21.61
C SER A 48 10.94 -4.34 20.71
N TRP A 49 11.68 -3.37 21.25
CA TRP A 49 12.72 -2.65 20.54
C TRP A 49 13.90 -3.55 20.17
N ALA A 50 14.40 -4.35 21.12
CA ALA A 50 15.43 -5.35 20.85
C ALA A 50 15.00 -6.33 19.74
N GLN A 51 13.73 -6.75 19.76
CA GLN A 51 13.18 -7.62 18.72
C GLN A 51 13.10 -6.94 17.34
N MET A 52 12.92 -5.62 17.27
CA MET A 52 12.98 -4.85 16.02
C MET A 52 14.42 -4.77 15.48
N LEU A 53 15.42 -4.58 16.35
CA LEU A 53 16.83 -4.56 15.95
C LEU A 53 17.31 -5.94 15.48
N ASP A 54 16.87 -7.02 16.14
CA ASP A 54 17.12 -8.39 15.68
C ASP A 54 16.53 -8.63 14.28
N PHE A 55 15.33 -8.10 14.02
CA PHE A 55 14.69 -8.18 12.70
C PHE A 55 15.51 -7.44 11.66
N GLU A 56 15.86 -6.19 11.92
CA GLU A 56 16.68 -5.38 11.02
C GLU A 56 17.98 -6.11 10.68
N THR A 57 18.69 -6.61 11.69
CA THR A 57 19.95 -7.35 11.51
C THR A 57 19.76 -8.60 10.65
N ALA A 58 18.75 -9.43 10.93
CA ALA A 58 18.45 -10.63 10.13
C ALA A 58 18.10 -10.29 8.67
N MET A 59 17.37 -9.20 8.46
CA MET A 59 16.93 -8.73 7.14
C MET A 59 18.07 -8.10 6.33
N ILE A 60 18.97 -7.37 6.98
CA ILE A 60 20.17 -6.81 6.36
C ILE A 60 21.14 -7.93 5.98
N ASN A 61 21.45 -8.84 6.91
CA ASN A 61 22.38 -9.93 6.68
C ASN A 61 21.92 -10.89 5.57
N SER A 62 20.61 -11.08 5.42
CA SER A 62 20.05 -11.87 4.32
C SER A 62 19.92 -11.12 3.00
N GLY A 63 20.20 -9.81 2.97
CA GLY A 63 19.99 -8.95 1.80
C GLY A 63 18.52 -8.61 1.50
N GLU A 64 17.56 -9.26 2.16
CA GLU A 64 16.13 -9.05 1.93
C GLU A 64 15.69 -7.60 2.22
N PHE A 65 16.35 -6.91 3.15
CA PHE A 65 16.05 -5.52 3.48
C PHE A 65 16.18 -4.62 2.25
N MET A 66 17.32 -4.70 1.55
CA MET A 66 17.58 -3.88 0.37
C MET A 66 16.68 -4.28 -0.80
N THR A 67 16.43 -5.59 -0.98
CA THR A 67 15.48 -6.07 -1.99
C THR A 67 14.09 -5.49 -1.75
N LYS A 68 13.55 -5.59 -0.53
CA LYS A 68 12.22 -5.04 -0.19
C LYS A 68 12.17 -3.53 -0.38
N ARG A 69 13.22 -2.81 0.03
CA ARG A 69 13.31 -1.35 -0.14
C ARG A 69 13.29 -0.96 -1.62
N SER A 70 14.05 -1.65 -2.47
CA SER A 70 14.05 -1.37 -3.92
C SER A 70 12.68 -1.60 -4.57
N GLN A 71 11.97 -2.67 -4.16
CA GLN A 71 10.61 -2.96 -4.64
C GLN A 71 9.61 -1.91 -4.16
N GLN A 72 9.72 -1.46 -2.92
CA GLN A 72 8.90 -0.38 -2.37
C GLN A 72 9.12 0.93 -3.13
N LEU A 73 10.37 1.33 -3.36
CA LEU A 73 10.71 2.53 -4.13
C LEU A 73 10.14 2.46 -5.55
N ARG A 74 10.28 1.31 -6.23
CA ARG A 74 9.66 1.10 -7.55
C ARG A 74 8.15 1.26 -7.50
N LYS A 75 7.49 0.66 -6.49
CA LYS A 75 6.04 0.77 -6.31
C LYS A 75 5.62 2.23 -6.06
N TRP A 76 6.33 2.94 -5.17
CA TRP A 76 6.06 4.33 -4.86
C TRP A 76 6.23 5.25 -6.06
N MET A 77 7.29 5.04 -6.84
CA MET A 77 7.52 5.77 -8.09
C MET A 77 6.33 5.61 -9.04
N TRP A 78 5.90 4.37 -9.31
CA TRP A 78 4.78 4.11 -10.22
C TRP A 78 3.43 4.60 -9.69
N ASN A 79 3.21 4.53 -8.37
CA ASN A 79 2.02 5.14 -7.76
C ASN A 79 2.03 6.66 -7.98
N ASN A 80 3.14 7.33 -7.68
CA ASN A 80 3.28 8.78 -7.91
C ASN A 80 3.07 9.15 -9.38
N VAL A 81 3.56 8.35 -10.32
CA VAL A 81 3.34 8.57 -11.75
C VAL A 81 1.85 8.48 -12.09
N LYS A 82 1.15 7.45 -11.60
CA LYS A 82 -0.29 7.28 -11.83
C LYS A 82 -1.10 8.41 -11.22
N ASP A 83 -0.81 8.76 -9.97
CA ASP A 83 -1.51 9.81 -9.23
C ASP A 83 -1.33 11.16 -9.95
N ARG A 84 -0.10 11.51 -10.34
CA ARG A 84 0.17 12.75 -11.09
C ARG A 84 -0.45 12.77 -12.48
N ILE A 85 -0.52 11.64 -13.17
CA ILE A 85 -1.22 11.55 -14.46
C ILE A 85 -2.71 11.79 -14.25
N LEU A 86 -3.31 11.13 -13.26
CA LEU A 86 -4.73 11.25 -12.96
C LEU A 86 -5.09 12.67 -12.51
N GLU A 87 -4.29 13.28 -11.63
CA GLU A 87 -4.45 14.67 -11.20
C GLU A 87 -4.44 15.62 -12.40
N ARG A 88 -3.45 15.50 -13.29
CA ARG A 88 -3.36 16.35 -14.49
C ARG A 88 -4.50 16.10 -15.47
N PHE A 89 -4.94 14.85 -15.59
CA PHE A 89 -6.05 14.46 -16.46
C PHE A 89 -7.37 15.04 -15.95
N LEU A 90 -7.64 14.94 -14.65
CA LEU A 90 -8.85 15.45 -14.04
C LEU A 90 -8.85 16.97 -13.87
N ALA A 91 -7.68 17.63 -13.86
CA ALA A 91 -7.59 19.09 -13.77
C ALA A 91 -7.85 19.82 -15.11
N ASP A 92 -7.92 19.11 -16.25
CA ASP A 92 -8.17 19.72 -17.55
C ASP A 92 -9.67 19.90 -17.80
N GLU A 93 -10.13 21.15 -17.93
CA GLU A 93 -11.53 21.50 -18.14
C GLU A 93 -12.13 20.85 -19.39
N ASN A 94 -11.36 20.74 -20.48
CA ASN A 94 -11.84 20.11 -21.72
C ASN A 94 -12.07 18.61 -21.52
N ILE A 95 -11.22 17.97 -20.71
CA ILE A 95 -11.36 16.56 -20.34
C ILE A 95 -12.58 16.37 -19.45
N GLN A 96 -12.79 17.24 -18.46
CA GLN A 96 -13.98 17.16 -17.61
C GLN A 96 -15.28 17.26 -18.41
N ILE A 97 -15.37 18.20 -19.35
CA ILE A 97 -16.54 18.35 -20.25
C ILE A 97 -16.72 17.09 -21.13
N ALA A 98 -15.62 16.56 -21.67
CA ALA A 98 -15.66 15.36 -22.49
C ALA A 98 -16.13 14.14 -21.69
N ILE A 99 -15.63 13.94 -20.46
CA ILE A 99 -16.04 12.85 -19.56
C ILE A 99 -17.54 12.86 -19.36
N GLN A 100 -18.12 14.00 -18.98
CA GLN A 100 -19.57 14.12 -18.77
C GLN A 100 -20.36 13.74 -20.03
N THR A 101 -19.88 14.16 -21.20
CA THR A 101 -20.53 13.85 -22.48
C THR A 101 -20.46 12.35 -22.80
N TYR A 102 -19.30 11.73 -22.63
CA TYR A 102 -19.09 10.31 -22.94
C TYR A 102 -19.78 9.39 -21.93
N GLU A 103 -19.81 9.74 -20.64
CA GLU A 103 -20.56 9.00 -19.60
C GLU A 103 -22.04 8.93 -19.95
N GLN A 104 -22.65 10.05 -20.37
CA GLN A 104 -24.05 10.07 -20.81
C GLN A 104 -24.30 9.17 -22.01
N ARG A 105 -23.36 9.11 -22.96
CA ARG A 105 -23.47 8.22 -24.13
C ARG A 105 -23.36 6.75 -23.74
N VAL A 106 -22.50 6.41 -22.77
CA VAL A 106 -22.37 5.04 -22.24
C VAL A 106 -23.65 4.63 -21.49
N ILE A 107 -24.16 5.47 -20.59
CA ILE A 107 -25.38 5.19 -19.81
C ILE A 107 -26.60 4.96 -20.73
N ARG A 108 -26.68 5.71 -21.83
CA ARG A 108 -27.74 5.56 -22.85
C ARG A 108 -27.51 4.38 -23.80
N GLY A 109 -26.43 3.62 -23.64
CA GLY A 109 -26.09 2.48 -24.50
C GLY A 109 -25.65 2.84 -25.92
N LEU A 110 -25.26 4.10 -26.16
CA LEU A 110 -24.87 4.59 -27.50
C LEU A 110 -23.44 4.19 -27.88
N ILE A 111 -22.58 3.98 -26.89
CA ILE A 111 -21.19 3.52 -27.05
C ILE A 111 -20.82 2.62 -25.87
N THR A 112 -19.77 1.80 -26.04
CA THR A 112 -19.25 0.98 -24.95
C THR A 112 -18.36 1.80 -24.00
N PRO A 113 -18.18 1.37 -22.73
CA PRO A 113 -17.26 2.00 -21.80
C PRO A 113 -15.81 2.08 -22.33
N PHE A 114 -15.36 1.06 -23.06
CA PHE A 114 -14.02 1.01 -23.64
C PHE A 114 -13.83 2.10 -24.71
N VAL A 115 -14.80 2.27 -25.61
CA VAL A 115 -14.75 3.32 -26.65
C VAL A 115 -14.78 4.72 -26.03
N ALA A 116 -15.58 4.92 -24.98
CA ALA A 116 -15.59 6.17 -24.22
C ALA A 116 -14.22 6.47 -23.59
N ALA A 117 -13.62 5.49 -22.92
CA ALA A 117 -12.31 5.64 -22.28
C ALA A 117 -11.21 6.00 -23.31
N ASP A 118 -11.15 5.28 -24.44
CA ASP A 118 -10.18 5.55 -25.49
C ASP A 118 -10.34 6.96 -26.09
N ALA A 119 -11.59 7.40 -26.29
CA ALA A 119 -11.87 8.72 -26.82
C ALA A 119 -11.40 9.86 -25.88
N VAL A 120 -11.64 9.72 -24.57
CA VAL A 120 -11.20 10.71 -23.58
C VAL A 120 -9.66 10.70 -23.44
N LEU A 121 -9.03 9.53 -23.46
CA LEU A 121 -7.56 9.42 -23.43
C LEU A 121 -6.92 10.04 -24.68
N ALA A 122 -7.51 9.84 -25.86
CA ALA A 122 -7.04 10.46 -27.10
C ALA A 122 -7.13 12.00 -27.04
N LEU A 123 -8.18 12.55 -26.40
CA LEU A 123 -8.30 13.99 -26.18
C LEU A 123 -7.16 14.52 -25.30
N PHE A 124 -6.84 13.81 -24.20
CA PHE A 124 -5.76 14.20 -23.30
C PHE A 124 -4.39 14.18 -23.97
N ALA A 125 -4.14 13.22 -24.87
CA ALA A 125 -2.90 13.13 -25.63
C ALA A 125 -2.71 14.31 -26.59
N LYS A 126 -3.77 14.76 -27.27
CA LYS A 126 -3.73 15.87 -28.23
C LYS A 126 -3.49 17.24 -27.58
N VAL A 127 -4.11 17.52 -26.43
CA VAL A 127 -3.92 18.80 -25.72
C VAL A 127 -2.46 19.03 -25.32
N LYS A 128 -1.67 17.97 -25.12
CA LYS A 128 -0.25 18.08 -24.77
C LYS A 128 0.67 18.31 -25.96
N THR A 129 0.31 17.89 -27.17
CA THR A 129 1.11 18.19 -28.37
C THR A 129 1.01 19.66 -28.76
N ASP A 130 -0.16 20.28 -28.55
CA ASP A 130 -0.40 21.67 -28.98
C ASP A 130 0.16 22.72 -27.99
N LYS A 131 0.36 22.37 -26.71
CA LYS A 131 0.95 23.26 -25.68
C LYS A 131 2.49 23.27 -25.64
N ASN A 132 3.15 22.38 -26.39
CA ASN A 132 4.61 22.25 -26.45
C ASN A 132 5.20 22.78 -27.79
N THR A 133 4.41 23.50 -28.59
CA THR A 133 4.84 24.23 -29.79
C THR A 133 4.53 25.71 -29.58
#